data_AF-A0A4P2VD91-F1
#
_entry.id   AF-A0A4P2VD91-F1
#
_cell.length_a   1.000
_cell.length_b   1.000
_cell.length_c   1.000
_cell.angle_alpha   90.00
_cell.angle_beta   90.00
_cell.angle_gamma   90.00
#
_symmetry.space_group_name_H-M   'P 1'
#
loop_
_entity.id
_entity.type
_entity.pdbx_description
1 polymer ?
#
loop_
_entity_poly.entity_id
_entity_poly.type
_entity_poly.pdbx_seq_one_letter_code
_entity_poly.pdbx_strand_id
1 'polypeptide(L)'
;MKSTTIVLAVIAVILVVIAAAYASMYYSATAKYSSELAAKNSEIGSLSSELTGYMQSGALAAAMSHWNDIAIEDTGLIAQGYAPNAVLKWVGGPLSGTYTGTSQIESVWTKFTNLYETVYWYTIVPPTVTQVNSTYYVVSAPVQFFVAPASDPENLFVLNVTETLGLTATAGAPSGFSIAQEVWSVKPVPLTAVIAGYPGQDVLVSDQVLANAYSHWNNIAIENTDLIMQEYSPGAQLVWLGGPLNGTYEGTSQINATWTKFSDMYEYVVWYAEEPPSVTVSGTTATASAQLQFIVFPFSTAANPTPHALLLNVNDTLTYQFSSGSWTLVHETWKVSPAPISSAAPGYSAPAYSG
;
A
#
# COMPACT_ATOMS: atom_id res chain seq x y z
N MET A 1 101.60 38.32 31.47
CA MET A 1 101.01 37.12 30.83
C MET A 1 99.79 36.52 31.54
N LYS A 2 99.41 36.89 32.77
CA LYS A 2 98.28 36.23 33.47
C LYS A 2 96.89 36.86 33.26
N SER A 3 96.76 38.16 32.94
CA SER A 3 95.44 38.81 32.82
C SER A 3 94.73 38.52 31.50
N THR A 4 95.45 38.48 30.37
CA THR A 4 94.88 38.29 29.03
C THR A 4 94.24 36.91 28.87
N THR A 5 94.85 35.86 29.45
CA THR A 5 94.31 34.48 29.41
C THR A 5 93.05 34.32 30.26
N ILE A 6 92.98 35.03 31.40
CA ILE A 6 91.78 35.03 32.25
C ILE A 6 90.64 35.78 31.55
N VAL A 7 90.92 36.91 30.91
CA VAL A 7 89.92 37.68 30.15
C VAL A 7 89.38 36.85 28.97
N LEU A 8 90.24 36.16 28.23
CA LEU A 8 89.82 35.28 27.12
C LEU A 8 89.00 34.07 27.61
N ALA A 9 89.36 33.49 28.75
CA ALA A 9 88.59 32.39 29.35
C ALA A 9 87.19 32.85 29.80
N VAL A 10 87.09 34.04 30.39
CA VAL A 10 85.80 34.63 30.79
C VAL A 10 84.91 34.92 29.57
N ILE A 11 85.48 35.48 28.50
CA ILE A 11 84.75 35.72 27.25
C ILE A 11 84.26 34.40 26.63
N ALA A 12 85.11 33.37 26.62
CA ALA A 12 84.73 32.05 26.10
C ALA A 12 83.58 31.43 26.89
N VAL A 13 83.60 31.52 28.23
CA VAL A 13 82.51 31.04 29.08
C VAL A 13 81.21 31.81 28.82
N ILE A 14 81.28 33.14 28.69
CA ILE A 14 80.12 33.98 28.39
C ILE A 14 79.51 33.58 27.03
N LEU A 15 80.33 33.34 26.01
CA LEU A 15 79.85 32.92 24.68
C LEU A 15 79.17 31.55 24.72
N VAL A 16 79.69 30.60 25.50
CA VAL A 16 79.06 29.27 25.66
C VAL A 16 77.73 29.36 26.39
N VAL A 17 77.63 30.18 27.44
CA VAL A 17 76.37 30.40 28.17
C VAL A 17 75.32 31.06 27.28
N ILE A 18 75.71 32.05 26.48
CA ILE A 18 74.81 32.70 25.52
C ILE A 18 74.36 31.70 24.44
N ALA A 19 75.27 30.92 23.86
CA ALA A 19 74.93 29.91 22.86
C ALA A 19 73.98 28.83 23.42
N ALA A 20 74.21 28.37 24.66
CA ALA A 20 73.33 27.42 25.33
C ALA A 20 71.94 28.01 25.64
N ALA A 21 71.87 29.29 26.03
CA ALA A 21 70.62 30.01 26.24
C ALA A 21 69.83 30.20 24.92
N TYR A 22 70.51 30.56 23.83
CA TYR A 22 69.87 30.65 22.51
C TYR A 22 69.38 29.28 22.01
N ALA A 23 70.18 28.22 22.19
CA ALA A 23 69.78 26.87 21.82
C ALA A 23 68.56 26.39 22.62
N SER A 24 68.54 26.60 23.95
CA SER A 24 67.39 26.20 24.78
C SER A 24 66.13 27.00 24.45
N MET A 25 66.24 28.30 24.19
CA MET A 25 65.13 29.13 23.69
C MET A 25 64.62 28.65 22.32
N TYR A 26 65.51 28.29 21.40
CA TYR A 26 65.13 27.76 20.09
C TYR A 26 64.44 26.39 20.18
N TYR A 27 64.98 25.46 20.98
CA TYR A 27 64.37 24.13 21.18
C TYR A 27 63.02 24.21 21.91
N SER A 28 62.88 25.09 22.89
CA SER A 28 61.59 25.30 23.58
C SER A 28 60.54 25.95 22.68
N ALA A 29 60.94 26.92 21.83
CA ALA A 29 60.05 27.51 20.84
C ALA A 29 59.62 26.49 19.78
N THR A 30 60.56 25.72 19.22
CA THR A 30 60.24 24.67 18.23
C THR A 30 59.37 23.56 18.82
N ALA A 31 59.64 23.10 20.04
CA ALA A 31 58.79 22.13 20.73
C ALA A 31 57.36 22.65 20.94
N LYS A 32 57.20 23.93 21.29
CA LYS A 32 55.89 24.59 21.41
C LYS A 32 55.16 24.68 20.05
N TYR A 33 55.85 25.07 18.98
CA TYR A 33 55.24 25.11 17.65
C TYR A 33 54.87 23.71 17.14
N SER A 34 55.69 22.70 17.41
CA SER A 34 55.39 21.31 17.05
C SER A 34 54.17 20.76 17.82
N SER A 35 54.03 21.08 19.11
CA SER A 35 52.86 20.66 19.89
C SER A 35 51.58 21.40 19.46
N GLU A 36 51.66 22.70 19.16
CA GLU A 36 50.55 23.48 18.60
C GLU A 36 50.12 22.95 17.23
N LEU A 37 51.06 22.61 16.35
CA LEU A 37 50.78 21.99 15.05
C LEU A 37 50.10 20.62 15.20
N ALA A 38 50.58 19.79 16.12
CA ALA A 38 49.97 18.49 16.40
C ALA A 38 48.53 18.63 16.92
N ALA A 39 48.29 19.59 17.83
CA ALA A 39 46.95 19.89 18.34
C ALA A 39 46.02 20.39 17.22
N LYS A 40 46.49 21.29 16.37
CA LYS A 40 45.70 21.79 15.23
C LYS A 40 45.40 20.71 14.19
N ASN A 41 46.35 19.82 13.91
CA ASN A 41 46.08 18.67 13.03
C ASN A 41 45.04 17.71 13.62
N SER A 42 45.06 17.49 14.93
CA SER A 42 44.03 16.71 15.62
C SER A 42 42.65 17.37 15.52
N GLU A 43 42.58 18.69 15.71
CA GLU A 43 41.34 19.48 15.59
C GLU A 43 40.78 19.46 14.15
N ILE A 44 41.64 19.59 13.14
CA ILE A 44 41.25 19.44 11.73
C ILE A 44 40.71 18.03 11.46
N GLY A 45 41.35 17.00 12.02
CA GLY A 45 40.90 15.63 11.92
C GLY A 45 39.49 15.43 12.50
N SER A 46 39.22 15.98 13.70
CA SER A 46 37.89 15.89 14.31
C SER A 46 36.83 16.65 13.52
N LEU A 47 37.12 17.89 13.08
CA LEU A 47 36.19 18.69 12.28
C LEU A 47 35.89 18.05 10.93
N SER A 48 36.89 17.42 10.30
CA SER A 48 36.70 16.66 9.06
C SER A 48 35.79 15.45 9.25
N SER A 49 35.91 14.75 10.39
CA SER A 49 35.03 13.62 10.73
C SER A 49 33.60 14.09 11.01
N GLU A 50 33.44 15.19 11.72
CA GLU A 50 32.12 15.77 12.03
C GLU A 50 31.41 16.24 10.77
N LEU A 51 32.12 16.97 9.89
CA LEU A 51 31.60 17.39 8.59
C LEU A 51 31.16 16.19 7.75
N THR A 52 31.94 15.11 7.74
CA THR A 52 31.58 13.88 7.02
C THR A 52 30.27 13.30 7.55
N GLY A 53 30.08 13.27 8.88
CA GLY A 53 28.83 12.84 9.49
C GLY A 53 27.62 13.70 9.12
N TYR A 54 27.79 15.03 9.10
CA TYR A 54 26.72 15.94 8.65
C TYR A 54 26.38 15.76 7.18
N MET A 55 27.38 15.58 6.31
CA MET A 55 27.16 15.35 4.89
C MET A 55 26.42 14.04 4.63
N GLN A 56 26.77 12.97 5.36
CA GLN A 56 26.07 11.69 5.28
C GLN A 56 24.62 11.81 5.78
N SER A 57 24.39 12.57 6.86
CA SER A 57 23.05 12.83 7.39
C SER A 57 22.20 13.64 6.41
N GLY A 58 22.80 14.62 5.74
CA GLY A 58 22.15 15.39 4.68
C GLY A 58 21.77 14.55 3.46
N ALA A 59 22.66 13.66 3.02
CA ALA A 59 22.39 12.72 1.93
C ALA A 59 21.23 11.76 2.30
N LEU A 60 21.22 11.25 3.54
CA LEU A 60 20.11 10.44 4.04
C LEU A 60 18.79 11.23 4.04
N ALA A 61 18.80 12.47 4.53
CA ALA A 61 17.62 13.32 4.57
C ALA A 61 17.05 13.59 3.16
N ALA A 62 17.93 13.79 2.16
CA ALA A 62 17.51 13.96 0.78
C ALA A 62 16.85 12.69 0.21
N ALA A 63 17.40 11.50 0.51
CA ALA A 63 16.78 10.23 0.12
C ALA A 63 15.41 10.02 0.78
N MET A 64 15.28 10.32 2.07
CA MET A 64 13.99 10.24 2.77
C MET A 64 12.97 11.24 2.22
N SER A 65 13.41 12.44 1.83
CA SER A 65 12.54 13.41 1.15
C SER A 65 12.03 12.85 -0.17
N HIS A 66 12.92 12.27 -1.00
CA HIS A 66 12.53 11.65 -2.27
C HIS A 66 11.45 10.58 -2.09
N TRP A 67 11.59 9.70 -1.10
CA TRP A 67 10.56 8.69 -0.79
C TRP A 67 9.24 9.29 -0.30
N ASN A 68 9.31 10.38 0.47
CA ASN A 68 8.11 11.12 0.85
C ASN A 68 7.43 11.75 -0.36
N ASP A 69 8.20 12.36 -1.26
CA ASP A 69 7.70 12.99 -2.49
C ASP A 69 7.00 11.96 -3.40
N ILE A 70 7.53 10.74 -3.47
CA ILE A 70 6.89 9.60 -4.15
C ILE A 70 5.58 9.21 -3.48
N ALA A 71 5.53 9.14 -2.15
CA ALA A 71 4.33 8.74 -1.41
C ALA A 71 3.22 9.79 -1.40
N ILE A 72 3.53 11.08 -1.53
CA ILE A 72 2.52 12.12 -1.73
C ILE A 72 2.11 12.27 -3.20
N GLU A 73 2.70 11.46 -4.09
CA GLU A 73 2.35 11.35 -5.50
C GLU A 73 2.55 12.67 -6.28
N ASP A 74 3.43 13.55 -5.79
CA ASP A 74 3.73 14.84 -6.41
C ASP A 74 4.91 14.71 -7.38
N THR A 75 4.57 14.45 -8.64
CA THR A 75 5.56 14.34 -9.73
C THR A 75 6.45 15.57 -9.89
N GLY A 76 5.97 16.76 -9.51
CA GLY A 76 6.74 18.00 -9.56
C GLY A 76 7.81 18.05 -8.47
N LEU A 77 7.50 17.61 -7.25
CA LEU A 77 8.48 17.50 -6.16
C LEU A 77 9.50 16.40 -6.43
N ILE A 78 9.04 15.24 -6.89
CA ILE A 78 9.93 14.13 -7.30
C ILE A 78 10.91 14.62 -8.37
N ALA A 79 10.43 15.29 -9.42
CA ALA A 79 11.27 15.79 -10.50
C ALA A 79 12.29 16.86 -10.03
N GLN A 80 11.93 17.70 -9.05
CA GLN A 80 12.83 18.71 -8.48
C GLN A 80 14.05 18.11 -7.75
N GLY A 81 13.93 16.88 -7.24
CA GLY A 81 15.04 16.18 -6.60
C GLY A 81 16.17 15.77 -7.55
N TYR A 82 15.90 15.67 -8.85
CA TYR A 82 16.86 15.19 -9.84
C TYR A 82 17.76 16.30 -10.41
N ALA A 83 19.01 15.94 -10.68
CA ALA A 83 19.91 16.74 -11.50
C ALA A 83 19.44 16.79 -12.97
N PRO A 84 19.74 17.84 -13.75
CA PRO A 84 19.28 17.99 -15.14
C PRO A 84 19.58 16.82 -16.08
N ASN A 85 20.71 16.14 -15.85
CA ASN A 85 21.19 14.99 -16.62
C ASN A 85 21.17 13.68 -15.82
N ALA A 86 20.30 13.60 -14.80
CA ALA A 86 20.16 12.40 -13.98
C ALA A 86 19.73 11.19 -14.82
N VAL A 87 20.04 9.99 -14.32
CA VAL A 87 19.60 8.73 -14.92
C VAL A 87 18.83 7.92 -13.89
N LEU A 88 17.60 7.53 -14.24
CA LEU A 88 16.79 6.57 -13.49
C LEU A 88 16.77 5.25 -14.24
N LYS A 89 17.22 4.18 -13.59
CA LYS A 89 17.10 2.80 -14.07
C LYS A 89 16.00 2.09 -13.28
N TRP A 90 14.88 1.84 -13.94
CA TRP A 90 13.76 1.09 -13.38
C TRP A 90 13.89 -0.39 -13.76
N VAL A 91 13.96 -1.28 -12.77
CA VAL A 91 14.13 -2.72 -12.96
C VAL A 91 12.94 -3.46 -12.37
N GLY A 92 12.15 -4.11 -13.23
CA GLY A 92 10.98 -4.89 -12.83
C GLY A 92 9.67 -4.14 -13.02
N GLY A 93 8.57 -4.90 -13.15
CA GLY A 93 7.24 -4.36 -13.38
C GLY A 93 7.04 -3.68 -14.74
N PRO A 94 5.86 -3.05 -14.95
CA PRO A 94 5.44 -2.52 -16.25
C PRO A 94 6.22 -1.27 -16.70
N LEU A 95 6.93 -0.60 -15.79
CA LEU A 95 7.71 0.63 -16.05
C LEU A 95 9.21 0.36 -16.21
N SER A 96 9.61 -0.90 -16.46
CA SER A 96 11.02 -1.24 -16.65
C SER A 96 11.66 -0.45 -17.79
N GLY A 97 12.83 0.15 -17.53
CA GLY A 97 13.49 1.01 -18.52
C GLY A 97 14.69 1.78 -17.96
N THR A 98 15.28 2.61 -18.80
CA THR A 98 16.28 3.60 -18.41
C THR A 98 15.84 4.96 -18.94
N TYR A 99 15.74 5.94 -18.05
CA TYR A 99 15.21 7.26 -18.30
C TYR A 99 16.28 8.27 -17.99
N THR A 100 16.59 9.15 -18.94
CA THR A 100 17.68 10.13 -18.82
C THR A 100 17.15 11.54 -18.95
N GLY A 101 17.57 12.39 -18.00
CA GLY A 101 17.12 13.77 -17.88
C GLY A 101 15.73 13.88 -17.26
N THR A 102 15.47 15.04 -16.66
CA THR A 102 14.26 15.30 -15.85
C THR A 102 12.97 15.05 -16.61
N SER A 103 12.89 15.37 -17.90
CA SER A 103 11.68 15.16 -18.70
C SER A 103 11.27 13.68 -18.84
N GLN A 104 12.22 12.77 -19.07
CA GLN A 104 11.90 11.35 -19.18
C GLN A 104 11.57 10.74 -17.81
N ILE A 105 12.27 11.21 -16.77
CA ILE A 105 12.08 10.79 -15.39
C ILE A 105 10.71 11.22 -14.87
N GLU A 106 10.33 12.48 -15.07
CA GLU A 106 9.00 13.01 -14.73
C GLU A 106 7.91 12.22 -15.47
N SER A 107 8.09 11.91 -16.76
CA SER A 107 7.12 11.13 -17.53
C SER A 107 6.90 9.72 -16.97
N VAL A 108 7.94 9.02 -16.50
CA VAL A 108 7.76 7.69 -15.90
C VAL A 108 7.13 7.77 -14.50
N TRP A 109 7.47 8.80 -13.71
CA TRP A 109 6.81 9.05 -12.43
C TRP A 109 5.34 9.41 -12.59
N THR A 110 4.95 10.20 -13.60
CA THR A 110 3.53 10.44 -13.92
C THR A 110 2.79 9.15 -14.29
N LYS A 111 3.45 8.21 -14.98
CA LYS A 111 2.85 6.90 -15.24
C LYS A 111 2.66 6.13 -13.94
N PHE A 112 3.65 6.17 -13.04
CA PHE A 112 3.54 5.53 -11.72
C PHE A 112 2.38 6.10 -10.90
N THR A 113 2.26 7.43 -10.78
CA THR A 113 1.19 8.08 -10.01
C THR A 113 -0.20 7.96 -10.65
N ASN A 114 -0.28 7.58 -11.92
CA ASN A 114 -1.55 7.24 -12.57
C ASN A 114 -1.93 5.76 -12.40
N LEU A 115 -0.98 4.89 -12.04
CA LEU A 115 -1.26 3.47 -11.80
C LEU A 115 -1.84 3.25 -10.40
N TYR A 116 -1.50 4.11 -9.44
CA TYR A 116 -1.87 3.96 -8.04
C TYR A 116 -2.57 5.20 -7.53
N GLU A 117 -3.60 5.02 -6.70
CA GLU A 117 -4.38 6.12 -6.10
C GLU A 117 -4.04 6.37 -4.63
N THR A 118 -3.14 5.56 -4.07
CA THR A 118 -2.63 5.70 -2.72
C THR A 118 -1.26 5.05 -2.65
N VAL A 119 -0.28 5.78 -2.10
CA VAL A 119 1.09 5.30 -1.89
C VAL A 119 1.56 5.63 -0.47
N TYR A 120 2.06 4.64 0.27
CA TYR A 120 2.76 4.85 1.54
C TYR A 120 4.06 4.06 1.55
N TRP A 121 5.10 4.59 2.20
CA TRP A 121 6.39 3.91 2.24
C TRP A 121 6.86 3.57 3.66
N TYR A 122 7.66 2.51 3.75
CA TYR A 122 8.34 2.08 4.96
C TYR A 122 9.71 1.49 4.62
N THR A 123 10.69 1.68 5.50
CA THR A 123 11.99 1.01 5.41
C THR A 123 12.07 -0.11 6.44
N ILE A 124 12.26 -1.35 5.96
CA ILE A 124 12.32 -2.55 6.82
C ILE A 124 13.63 -2.65 7.62
N VAL A 125 14.69 -1.99 7.15
CA VAL A 125 15.95 -1.80 7.86
C VAL A 125 16.46 -0.39 7.60
N PRO A 126 17.27 0.19 8.50
CA PRO A 126 17.84 1.51 8.30
C PRO A 126 18.59 1.62 6.96
N PRO A 127 18.37 2.68 6.19
CA PRO A 127 19.16 2.97 5.00
C PRO A 127 20.66 3.08 5.31
N THR A 128 21.48 2.74 4.34
CA THR A 128 22.94 2.89 4.43
C THR A 128 23.41 4.06 3.59
N VAL A 129 24.38 4.82 4.09
CA VAL A 129 25.00 5.94 3.37
C VAL A 129 26.49 5.69 3.22
N THR A 130 26.98 5.72 1.99
CA THR A 130 28.40 5.57 1.66
C THR A 130 28.90 6.82 0.96
N GLN A 131 29.93 7.44 1.51
CA GLN A 131 30.63 8.52 0.82
C GLN A 131 31.59 7.91 -0.21
N VAL A 132 31.40 8.24 -1.49
CA VAL A 132 32.29 7.78 -2.58
C VAL A 132 33.45 8.75 -2.77
N ASN A 133 33.15 10.05 -2.70
CA ASN A 133 34.13 11.14 -2.67
C ASN A 133 33.54 12.37 -1.95
N SER A 134 34.25 13.49 -1.93
CA SER A 134 33.83 14.68 -1.18
C SER A 134 32.47 15.24 -1.60
N THR A 135 32.04 15.02 -2.85
CA THR A 135 30.79 15.58 -3.41
C THR A 135 29.77 14.53 -3.82
N TYR A 136 30.08 13.23 -3.75
CA TYR A 136 29.20 12.17 -4.21
C TYR A 136 28.98 11.10 -3.15
N TYR A 137 27.71 10.81 -2.88
CA TYR A 137 27.25 9.92 -1.83
C TYR A 137 26.27 8.91 -2.43
N VAL A 138 26.30 7.68 -1.94
CA VAL A 138 25.36 6.63 -2.34
C VAL A 138 24.52 6.25 -1.13
N VAL A 139 23.21 6.37 -1.27
CA VAL A 139 22.23 5.87 -0.30
C VAL A 139 21.60 4.60 -0.85
N SER A 140 21.59 3.53 -0.07
CA SER A 140 20.93 2.28 -0.46
C SER A 140 20.03 1.76 0.65
N ALA A 141 18.81 1.38 0.27
CA ALA A 141 17.80 0.87 1.19
C ALA A 141 16.86 -0.12 0.49
N PRO A 142 16.42 -1.18 1.20
CA PRO A 142 15.18 -1.85 0.87
C PRO A 142 14.01 -1.00 1.38
N VAL A 143 13.17 -0.55 0.46
CA VAL A 143 12.00 0.30 0.70
C VAL A 143 10.76 -0.46 0.26
N GLN A 144 9.71 -0.43 1.06
CA GLN A 144 8.42 -1.02 0.72
C GLN A 144 7.43 0.11 0.45
N PHE A 145 6.82 0.11 -0.73
CA PHE A 145 5.71 1.01 -1.05
C PHE A 145 4.41 0.21 -1.07
N PHE A 146 3.51 0.51 -0.14
CA PHE A 146 2.14 0.01 -0.12
C PHE A 146 1.34 0.81 -1.13
N VAL A 147 0.69 0.12 -2.06
CA VAL A 147 -0.01 0.76 -3.17
C VAL A 147 -1.40 0.16 -3.38
N ALA A 148 -2.34 1.02 -3.77
CA ALA A 148 -3.67 0.63 -4.25
C ALA A 148 -3.78 0.96 -5.75
N PRO A 149 -3.98 -0.02 -6.65
CA PRO A 149 -4.24 0.25 -8.06
C PRO A 149 -5.44 1.16 -8.26
N ALA A 150 -5.31 2.20 -9.09
CA ALA A 150 -6.44 3.03 -9.47
C ALA A 150 -7.54 2.25 -10.20
N SER A 151 -7.18 1.13 -10.87
CA SER A 151 -8.14 0.26 -11.56
C SER A 151 -8.81 -0.78 -10.64
N ASP A 152 -8.22 -1.04 -9.48
CA ASP A 152 -8.68 -2.05 -8.52
C ASP A 152 -8.26 -1.65 -7.09
N PRO A 153 -8.91 -0.61 -6.53
CA PRO A 153 -8.53 -0.03 -5.23
C PRO A 153 -8.50 -1.01 -4.07
N GLU A 154 -9.36 -2.04 -4.12
CA GLU A 154 -9.44 -3.06 -3.10
C GLU A 154 -8.22 -3.97 -3.12
N ASN A 155 -7.52 -4.11 -4.25
CA ASN A 155 -6.37 -5.00 -4.35
C ASN A 155 -5.07 -4.30 -3.90
N LEU A 156 -4.97 -3.99 -2.61
CA LEU A 156 -3.74 -3.46 -2.03
C LEU A 156 -2.62 -4.49 -2.16
N PHE A 157 -1.42 -4.01 -2.49
CA PHE A 157 -0.21 -4.83 -2.47
C PHE A 157 1.03 -3.98 -2.16
N VAL A 158 2.18 -4.64 -2.07
CA VAL A 158 3.44 -3.99 -1.76
C VAL A 158 4.40 -4.09 -2.92
N LEU A 159 4.93 -2.95 -3.33
CA LEU A 159 6.12 -2.86 -4.16
C LEU A 159 7.33 -2.99 -3.24
N ASN A 160 7.94 -4.17 -3.23
CA ASN A 160 9.19 -4.39 -2.51
C ASN A 160 10.34 -3.88 -3.39
N VAL A 161 10.89 -2.73 -3.03
CA VAL A 161 11.89 -1.98 -3.79
C VAL A 161 13.26 -2.14 -3.14
N THR A 162 14.27 -2.45 -3.93
CA THR A 162 15.68 -2.22 -3.55
C THR A 162 16.16 -1.01 -4.32
N GLU A 163 16.45 0.06 -3.60
CA GLU A 163 16.82 1.34 -4.19
C GLU A 163 18.29 1.68 -3.94
N THR A 164 18.88 2.36 -4.92
CA THR A 164 20.21 2.97 -4.81
C THR A 164 20.17 4.36 -5.41
N LEU A 165 20.37 5.38 -4.59
CA LEU A 165 20.41 6.78 -4.96
C LEU A 165 21.86 7.29 -4.92
N GLY A 166 22.34 7.76 -6.07
CA GLY A 166 23.59 8.47 -6.21
C GLY A 166 23.37 9.98 -6.14
N LEU A 167 23.72 10.57 -5.00
CA LEU A 167 23.47 11.97 -4.66
C LEU A 167 24.73 12.81 -4.82
N THR A 168 24.59 13.95 -5.50
CA THR A 168 25.66 14.95 -5.63
C THR A 168 25.39 16.11 -4.68
N ALA A 169 26.35 16.45 -3.84
CA ALA A 169 26.29 17.62 -2.98
C ALA A 169 26.23 18.90 -3.82
N THR A 170 25.27 19.78 -3.51
CA THR A 170 25.17 21.08 -4.18
C THR A 170 25.90 22.15 -3.36
N ALA A 171 25.92 23.40 -3.85
CA ALA A 171 26.47 24.52 -3.09
C ALA A 171 25.75 24.76 -1.75
N GLY A 172 24.53 24.21 -1.58
CA GLY A 172 23.76 24.27 -0.33
C GLY A 172 24.02 23.12 0.64
N ALA A 173 24.99 22.24 0.38
CA ALA A 173 25.31 21.15 1.31
C ALA A 173 25.74 21.68 2.70
N PRO A 174 25.41 20.98 3.81
CA PRO A 174 24.82 19.63 3.87
C PRO A 174 23.29 19.57 3.74
N SER A 175 22.57 20.68 3.53
CA SER A 175 21.11 20.64 3.32
C SER A 175 20.69 20.48 1.86
N GLY A 176 21.62 20.64 0.91
CA GLY A 176 21.37 20.54 -0.52
C GLY A 176 22.08 19.36 -1.19
N PHE A 177 21.29 18.45 -1.75
CA PHE A 177 21.73 17.35 -2.61
C PHE A 177 20.82 17.23 -3.83
N SER A 178 21.33 16.70 -4.94
CA SER A 178 20.54 16.33 -6.11
C SER A 178 20.82 14.90 -6.54
N ILE A 179 19.79 14.19 -7.01
CA ILE A 179 19.89 12.82 -7.49
C ILE A 179 20.51 12.84 -8.89
N ALA A 180 21.69 12.25 -9.04
CA ALA A 180 22.38 12.11 -10.32
C ALA A 180 22.20 10.72 -10.93
N GLN A 181 22.00 9.70 -10.10
CA GLN A 181 21.74 8.32 -10.51
C GLN A 181 20.71 7.72 -9.57
N GLU A 182 19.77 6.96 -10.11
CA GLU A 182 18.84 6.15 -9.33
C GLU A 182 18.71 4.78 -9.97
N VAL A 183 18.75 3.74 -9.14
CA VAL A 183 18.36 2.39 -9.51
C VAL A 183 17.19 1.99 -8.65
N TRP A 184 16.03 1.84 -9.27
CA TRP A 184 14.78 1.44 -8.64
C TRP A 184 14.45 0.00 -9.04
N SER A 185 14.77 -0.97 -8.18
CA SER A 185 14.49 -2.39 -8.47
C SER A 185 13.25 -2.85 -7.73
N VAL A 186 12.14 -3.05 -8.45
CA VAL A 186 10.82 -3.31 -7.87
C VAL A 186 10.35 -4.74 -8.10
N LYS A 187 9.80 -5.35 -7.04
CA LYS A 187 9.10 -6.62 -7.09
C LYS A 187 7.77 -6.52 -6.32
N PRO A 188 6.61 -6.60 -7.00
CA PRO A 188 5.31 -6.73 -6.33
C PRO A 188 5.24 -7.99 -5.46
N VAL A 189 4.68 -7.84 -4.26
CA VAL A 189 4.38 -8.92 -3.31
C VAL A 189 3.04 -8.64 -2.63
N PRO A 190 2.28 -9.68 -2.22
CA PRO A 190 1.04 -9.48 -1.47
C PRO A 190 1.31 -8.96 -0.05
N LEU A 191 0.32 -8.32 0.59
CA LEU A 191 0.45 -7.83 1.98
C LEU A 191 0.79 -8.95 2.96
N THR A 192 0.28 -10.16 2.72
CA THR A 192 0.56 -11.36 3.53
C THR A 192 2.04 -11.73 3.58
N ALA A 193 2.84 -11.30 2.60
CA ALA A 193 4.28 -11.53 2.57
C ALA A 193 5.07 -10.55 3.45
N VAL A 194 4.47 -9.43 3.85
CA VAL A 194 5.16 -8.35 4.58
C VAL A 194 4.54 -8.04 5.95
N ILE A 195 3.26 -8.32 6.15
CA ILE A 195 2.54 -8.16 7.41
C ILE A 195 2.11 -9.54 7.90
N ALA A 196 2.78 -10.02 8.94
CA ALA A 196 2.46 -11.31 9.55
C ALA A 196 1.04 -11.30 10.13
N GLY A 197 0.25 -12.32 9.78
CA GLY A 197 -1.13 -12.47 10.27
C GLY A 197 -2.17 -11.61 9.57
N TYR A 198 -1.78 -10.78 8.58
CA TYR A 198 -2.75 -10.08 7.75
C TYR A 198 -3.53 -11.08 6.89
N PRO A 199 -4.87 -11.03 6.84
CA PRO A 199 -5.65 -11.87 5.94
C PRO A 199 -5.35 -11.49 4.47
N GLY A 200 -5.39 -12.46 3.56
CA GLY A 200 -5.29 -12.15 2.13
C GLY A 200 -6.38 -11.18 1.69
N GLN A 201 -6.07 -10.27 0.77
CA GLN A 201 -7.04 -9.30 0.29
C GLN A 201 -8.24 -9.98 -0.40
N ASP A 202 -7.99 -11.09 -1.08
CA ASP A 202 -9.00 -11.99 -1.62
C ASP A 202 -9.96 -12.52 -0.56
N VAL A 203 -9.45 -12.85 0.63
CA VAL A 203 -10.27 -13.29 1.77
C VAL A 203 -11.15 -12.15 2.27
N LEU A 204 -10.58 -10.96 2.47
CA LEU A 204 -11.33 -9.79 2.94
C LEU A 204 -12.47 -9.41 1.98
N VAL A 205 -12.18 -9.37 0.68
CA VAL A 205 -13.20 -9.10 -0.35
C VAL A 205 -14.25 -10.22 -0.38
N SER A 206 -13.82 -11.49 -0.29
CA SER A 206 -14.74 -12.62 -0.27
C SER A 206 -15.69 -12.57 0.93
N ASP A 207 -15.18 -12.26 2.12
CA ASP A 207 -15.98 -12.14 3.34
C ASP A 207 -17.00 -10.98 3.24
N GLN A 208 -16.59 -9.83 2.69
CA GLN A 208 -17.49 -8.69 2.48
C GLN A 208 -18.60 -9.02 1.47
N VAL A 209 -18.27 -9.64 0.34
CA VAL A 209 -19.25 -10.03 -0.68
C VAL A 209 -20.19 -11.12 -0.14
N LEU A 210 -19.66 -12.07 0.63
CA LEU A 210 -20.46 -13.09 1.29
C LEU A 210 -21.44 -12.46 2.30
N ALA A 211 -21.00 -11.48 3.08
CA ALA A 211 -21.87 -10.73 3.98
C ALA A 211 -23.00 -9.99 3.23
N ASN A 212 -22.69 -9.39 2.07
CA ASN A 212 -23.69 -8.75 1.22
C ASN A 212 -24.71 -9.78 0.69
N ALA A 213 -24.27 -10.97 0.27
CA ALA A 213 -25.16 -12.03 -0.18
C ALA A 213 -26.10 -12.51 0.94
N TYR A 214 -25.58 -12.70 2.16
CA TYR A 214 -26.41 -13.00 3.33
C TYR A 214 -27.42 -11.88 3.61
N SER A 215 -27.03 -10.61 3.46
CA SER A 215 -27.96 -9.48 3.58
C SER A 215 -29.07 -9.56 2.54
N HIS A 216 -28.76 -9.83 1.28
CA HIS A 216 -29.75 -9.99 0.19
C HIS A 216 -30.81 -11.03 0.55
N TRP A 217 -30.38 -12.23 0.92
CA TRP A 217 -31.30 -13.32 1.27
C TRP A 217 -32.12 -13.02 2.53
N ASN A 218 -31.52 -12.34 3.51
CA ASN A 218 -32.24 -11.86 4.69
C ASN A 218 -33.30 -10.81 4.30
N ASN A 219 -32.98 -9.88 3.40
CA ASN A 219 -33.92 -8.85 2.95
C ASN A 219 -35.09 -9.44 2.17
N ILE A 220 -34.85 -10.50 1.38
CA ILE A 220 -35.91 -11.31 0.76
C ILE A 220 -36.80 -11.96 1.82
N ALA A 221 -36.22 -12.51 2.89
CA ALA A 221 -36.96 -13.18 3.95
C ALA A 221 -37.63 -12.23 4.98
N ILE A 222 -37.27 -10.95 4.97
CA ILE A 222 -37.98 -9.88 5.69
C ILE A 222 -39.04 -9.24 4.75
N GLU A 223 -39.15 -9.75 3.53
CA GLU A 223 -40.13 -9.35 2.52
C GLU A 223 -40.06 -7.85 2.18
N ASN A 224 -38.91 -7.21 2.43
CA ASN A 224 -38.75 -5.76 2.32
C ASN A 224 -38.10 -5.39 1.00
N THR A 225 -38.95 -5.08 0.02
CA THR A 225 -38.49 -4.67 -1.33
C THR A 225 -37.63 -3.42 -1.31
N ASP A 226 -37.85 -2.48 -0.38
CA ASP A 226 -37.03 -1.26 -0.31
C ASP A 226 -35.59 -1.57 0.13
N LEU A 227 -35.38 -2.59 0.97
CA LEU A 227 -34.04 -3.04 1.35
C LEU A 227 -33.38 -3.83 0.22
N ILE A 228 -34.10 -4.76 -0.42
CA ILE A 228 -33.61 -5.53 -1.58
C ILE A 228 -33.15 -4.57 -2.68
N MET A 229 -33.94 -3.53 -2.97
CA MET A 229 -33.65 -2.60 -4.05
C MET A 229 -32.48 -1.65 -3.77
N GLN A 230 -32.02 -1.51 -2.52
CA GLN A 230 -30.80 -0.74 -2.20
C GLN A 230 -29.52 -1.46 -2.66
N GLU A 231 -29.59 -2.76 -2.89
CA GLU A 231 -28.43 -3.58 -3.24
C GLU A 231 -28.13 -3.55 -4.74
N TYR A 232 -29.16 -3.39 -5.57
CA TYR A 232 -29.04 -3.37 -7.02
C TYR A 232 -28.47 -2.06 -7.56
N SER A 233 -27.55 -2.19 -8.49
CA SER A 233 -27.13 -1.08 -9.33
C SER A 233 -28.25 -0.63 -10.29
N PRO A 234 -28.25 0.63 -10.77
CA PRO A 234 -29.32 1.14 -11.63
C PRO A 234 -29.56 0.34 -12.92
N GLY A 235 -28.49 -0.25 -13.48
CA GLY A 235 -28.51 -1.02 -14.72
C GLY A 235 -28.46 -2.54 -14.50
N ALA A 236 -28.81 -3.02 -13.30
CA ALA A 236 -28.73 -4.44 -12.99
C ALA A 236 -29.72 -5.30 -13.80
N GLN A 237 -29.41 -6.59 -13.93
CA GLN A 237 -30.28 -7.60 -14.52
C GLN A 237 -30.67 -8.65 -13.48
N LEU A 238 -31.95 -9.04 -13.44
CA LEU A 238 -32.44 -10.22 -12.71
C LEU A 238 -32.94 -11.25 -13.70
N VAL A 239 -32.37 -12.46 -13.65
CA VAL A 239 -32.81 -13.62 -14.40
C VAL A 239 -33.53 -14.57 -13.46
N TRP A 240 -34.85 -14.65 -13.58
CA TRP A 240 -35.69 -15.55 -12.78
C TRP A 240 -36.02 -16.81 -13.60
N LEU A 241 -35.56 -17.97 -13.14
CA LEU A 241 -35.76 -19.24 -13.82
C LEU A 241 -36.68 -20.15 -13.01
N GLY A 242 -37.84 -20.47 -13.57
CA GLY A 242 -38.85 -21.33 -12.94
C GLY A 242 -39.95 -20.57 -12.20
N GLY A 243 -41.05 -21.28 -11.93
CA GLY A 243 -42.23 -20.72 -11.25
C GLY A 243 -42.99 -19.67 -12.07
N PRO A 244 -43.94 -18.96 -11.44
CA PRO A 244 -44.83 -18.00 -12.12
C PRO A 244 -44.14 -16.67 -12.50
N LEU A 245 -42.97 -16.37 -11.93
CA LEU A 245 -42.20 -15.15 -12.19
C LEU A 245 -41.05 -15.38 -13.19
N ASN A 246 -41.09 -16.46 -13.96
CA ASN A 246 -40.02 -16.77 -14.91
C ASN A 246 -39.83 -15.66 -15.97
N GLY A 247 -38.61 -15.11 -16.08
CA GLY A 247 -38.30 -14.03 -17.00
C GLY A 247 -36.92 -13.42 -16.80
N THR A 248 -36.60 -12.41 -17.61
CA THR A 248 -35.41 -11.56 -17.45
C THR A 248 -35.89 -10.12 -17.29
N TYR A 249 -35.39 -9.45 -16.27
CA TYR A 249 -35.86 -8.14 -15.82
C TYR A 249 -34.68 -7.18 -15.77
N GLU A 250 -34.80 -6.07 -16.49
CA GLU A 250 -33.71 -5.10 -16.69
C GLU A 250 -33.99 -3.81 -15.93
N GLY A 251 -32.99 -3.37 -15.17
CA GLY A 251 -33.02 -2.15 -14.38
C GLY A 251 -33.92 -2.24 -13.15
N THR A 252 -33.69 -1.32 -12.22
CA THR A 252 -34.31 -1.34 -10.88
C THR A 252 -35.83 -1.31 -10.90
N SER A 253 -36.47 -0.70 -11.91
CA SER A 253 -37.94 -0.66 -11.99
C SER A 253 -38.56 -2.04 -12.25
N GLN A 254 -38.02 -2.84 -13.18
CA GLN A 254 -38.56 -4.16 -13.49
C GLN A 254 -38.22 -5.18 -12.40
N ILE A 255 -37.01 -5.05 -11.84
CA ILE A 255 -36.55 -5.86 -10.72
C ILE A 255 -37.43 -5.62 -9.50
N ASN A 256 -37.67 -4.36 -9.12
CA ASN A 256 -38.55 -4.01 -8.01
C ASN A 256 -39.96 -4.58 -8.22
N ALA A 257 -40.54 -4.38 -9.40
CA ALA A 257 -41.87 -4.92 -9.71
C ALA A 257 -41.93 -6.46 -9.63
N THR A 258 -40.81 -7.16 -9.81
CA THR A 258 -40.72 -8.62 -9.70
C THR A 258 -40.63 -9.04 -8.24
N TRP A 259 -39.77 -8.39 -7.45
CA TRP A 259 -39.67 -8.64 -6.01
C TRP A 259 -40.96 -8.27 -5.26
N THR A 260 -41.64 -7.18 -5.62
CA THR A 260 -42.97 -6.84 -5.07
C THR A 260 -43.97 -7.95 -5.33
N LYS A 261 -44.02 -8.50 -6.55
CA LYS A 261 -44.91 -9.64 -6.84
C LYS A 261 -44.56 -10.87 -6.00
N PHE A 262 -43.28 -11.12 -5.75
CA PHE A 262 -42.85 -12.21 -4.87
C PHE A 262 -43.30 -11.97 -3.43
N SER A 263 -43.04 -10.79 -2.86
CA SER A 263 -43.47 -10.42 -1.50
C SER A 263 -45.00 -10.45 -1.35
N ASP A 264 -45.75 -10.04 -2.37
CA ASP A 264 -47.22 -10.07 -2.35
C ASP A 264 -47.81 -11.50 -2.40
N MET A 265 -47.02 -12.52 -2.75
CA MET A 265 -47.49 -13.92 -2.75
C MET A 265 -47.46 -14.56 -1.37
N TYR A 266 -46.60 -14.08 -0.47
CA TYR A 266 -46.26 -14.78 0.76
C TYR A 266 -46.39 -13.89 1.99
N GLU A 267 -47.07 -14.39 3.01
CA GLU A 267 -47.21 -13.75 4.32
C GLU A 267 -45.91 -13.80 5.12
N TYR A 268 -45.12 -14.86 4.93
CA TYR A 268 -43.86 -15.06 5.60
C TYR A 268 -42.92 -15.94 4.77
N VAL A 269 -41.63 -15.67 4.88
CA VAL A 269 -40.54 -16.33 4.16
C VAL A 269 -39.41 -16.62 5.14
N VAL A 270 -38.96 -17.87 5.15
CA VAL A 270 -37.75 -18.29 5.86
C VAL A 270 -36.81 -18.88 4.84
N TRP A 271 -35.51 -18.69 5.03
CA TRP A 271 -34.53 -19.28 4.16
C TRP A 271 -33.42 -20.00 4.93
N TYR A 272 -32.79 -20.94 4.26
CA TYR A 272 -31.66 -21.71 4.75
C TYR A 272 -30.70 -22.01 3.60
N ALA A 273 -29.39 -21.95 3.84
CA ALA A 273 -28.39 -22.42 2.89
C ALA A 273 -28.14 -23.92 3.11
N GLU A 274 -28.39 -24.75 2.09
CA GLU A 274 -28.19 -26.20 2.16
C GLU A 274 -26.72 -26.58 2.35
N GLU A 275 -25.84 -25.75 1.79
CA GLU A 275 -24.39 -25.83 1.91
C GLU A 275 -23.84 -24.40 2.12
N PRO A 276 -22.64 -24.24 2.72
CA PRO A 276 -22.01 -22.93 2.81
C PRO A 276 -21.93 -22.25 1.43
N PRO A 277 -22.46 -21.03 1.27
CA PRO A 277 -22.31 -20.28 0.03
C PRO A 277 -20.83 -20.08 -0.32
N SER A 278 -20.55 -19.94 -1.60
CA SER A 278 -19.20 -19.72 -2.12
C SER A 278 -19.07 -18.36 -2.77
N VAL A 279 -17.87 -17.78 -2.72
CA VAL A 279 -17.55 -16.51 -3.39
C VAL A 279 -16.32 -16.69 -4.27
N THR A 280 -16.38 -16.12 -5.46
CA THR A 280 -15.22 -15.98 -6.36
C THR A 280 -14.99 -14.51 -6.68
N VAL A 281 -13.75 -14.05 -6.60
CA VAL A 281 -13.35 -12.65 -6.86
C VAL A 281 -12.43 -12.60 -8.08
N SER A 282 -12.66 -11.63 -8.96
CA SER A 282 -11.84 -11.36 -10.16
C SER A 282 -11.76 -9.86 -10.41
N GLY A 283 -10.71 -9.23 -9.88
CA GLY A 283 -10.56 -7.77 -9.91
C GLY A 283 -11.75 -7.10 -9.21
N THR A 284 -12.41 -6.18 -9.91
CA THR A 284 -13.56 -5.43 -9.39
C THR A 284 -14.90 -6.17 -9.57
N THR A 285 -14.90 -7.44 -9.96
CA THR A 285 -16.12 -8.26 -10.06
C THR A 285 -16.04 -9.42 -9.07
N ALA A 286 -17.15 -9.73 -8.40
CA ALA A 286 -17.26 -10.87 -7.51
C ALA A 286 -18.60 -11.59 -7.73
N THR A 287 -18.61 -12.90 -7.52
CA THR A 287 -19.81 -13.72 -7.66
C THR A 287 -20.01 -14.55 -6.41
N ALA A 288 -21.15 -14.37 -5.74
CA ALA A 288 -21.61 -15.26 -4.68
C ALA A 288 -22.58 -16.30 -5.28
N SER A 289 -22.43 -17.56 -4.89
CA SER A 289 -23.29 -18.65 -5.36
C SER A 289 -23.74 -19.51 -4.18
N ALA A 290 -25.03 -19.81 -4.13
CA ALA A 290 -25.62 -20.57 -3.05
C ALA A 290 -26.70 -21.54 -3.52
N GLN A 291 -26.81 -22.65 -2.80
CA GLN A 291 -27.96 -23.56 -2.86
C GLN A 291 -28.80 -23.30 -1.61
N LEU A 292 -30.00 -22.78 -1.83
CA LEU A 292 -30.86 -22.23 -0.81
C LEU A 292 -32.20 -22.96 -0.80
N GLN A 293 -32.79 -23.06 0.37
CA GLN A 293 -34.17 -23.48 0.57
C GLN A 293 -34.96 -22.33 1.15
N PHE A 294 -36.00 -21.89 0.44
CA PHE A 294 -36.97 -20.92 0.93
C PHE A 294 -38.25 -21.65 1.32
N ILE A 295 -38.63 -21.55 2.59
CA ILE A 295 -39.92 -21.99 3.08
C ILE A 295 -40.84 -20.78 3.07
N VAL A 296 -41.86 -20.83 2.23
CA VAL A 296 -42.77 -19.71 1.99
C VAL A 296 -44.18 -20.06 2.43
N PHE A 297 -44.88 -19.08 3.00
CA PHE A 297 -46.23 -19.22 3.52
C PHE A 297 -47.17 -18.34 2.70
N PRO A 298 -47.93 -18.90 1.74
CA PRO A 298 -48.77 -18.09 0.87
C PRO A 298 -49.91 -17.39 1.62
N PHE A 299 -50.30 -16.19 1.18
CA PHE A 299 -51.52 -15.55 1.68
C PHE A 299 -52.76 -16.40 1.34
N SER A 300 -53.76 -16.39 2.23
CA SER A 300 -55.06 -16.99 1.94
C SER A 300 -55.74 -16.27 0.77
N THR A 301 -56.32 -17.02 -0.16
CA THR A 301 -57.08 -16.47 -1.29
C THR A 301 -58.46 -17.11 -1.37
N ALA A 302 -59.38 -16.53 -2.14
CA ALA A 302 -60.69 -17.13 -2.36
C ALA A 302 -60.60 -18.54 -3.01
N ALA A 303 -59.56 -18.78 -3.82
CA ALA A 303 -59.31 -20.08 -4.46
C ALA A 303 -58.55 -21.06 -3.55
N ASN A 304 -57.84 -20.57 -2.54
CA ASN A 304 -57.09 -21.35 -1.58
C ASN A 304 -57.17 -20.69 -0.19
N PRO A 305 -58.27 -20.90 0.56
CA PRO A 305 -58.52 -20.22 1.83
C PRO A 305 -57.62 -20.72 2.97
N THR A 306 -57.03 -21.91 2.82
CA THR A 306 -56.13 -22.52 3.81
C THR A 306 -54.83 -22.97 3.12
N PRO A 307 -53.98 -22.03 2.70
CA PRO A 307 -52.72 -22.37 2.04
C PRO A 307 -51.76 -23.05 3.02
N HIS A 308 -51.01 -24.02 2.50
CA HIS A 308 -49.96 -24.71 3.25
C HIS A 308 -48.60 -24.13 2.87
N ALA A 309 -47.64 -24.26 3.77
CA ALA A 309 -46.25 -23.90 3.49
C ALA A 309 -45.72 -24.65 2.25
N LEU A 310 -44.93 -23.95 1.43
CA LEU A 310 -44.25 -24.49 0.28
C LEU A 310 -42.74 -24.43 0.51
N LEU A 311 -42.02 -25.42 -0.01
CA LEU A 311 -40.57 -25.38 -0.08
C LEU A 311 -40.15 -25.02 -1.51
N LEU A 312 -39.26 -24.05 -1.63
CA LEU A 312 -38.65 -23.62 -2.88
C LEU A 312 -37.15 -23.86 -2.79
N ASN A 313 -36.62 -24.77 -3.60
CA ASN A 313 -35.18 -24.90 -3.77
C ASN A 313 -34.73 -23.83 -4.76
N VAL A 314 -33.75 -23.04 -4.36
CA VAL A 314 -33.25 -21.89 -5.11
C VAL A 314 -31.75 -22.05 -5.29
N ASN A 315 -31.30 -22.15 -6.54
CA ASN A 315 -29.90 -21.94 -6.86
C ASN A 315 -29.75 -20.48 -7.24
N ASP A 316 -29.11 -19.71 -6.37
CA ASP A 316 -28.92 -18.28 -6.56
C ASP A 316 -27.47 -17.96 -6.93
N THR A 317 -27.32 -16.98 -7.80
CA THR A 317 -26.01 -16.47 -8.24
C THR A 317 -26.07 -14.96 -8.32
N LEU A 318 -25.37 -14.31 -7.39
CA LEU A 318 -25.31 -12.86 -7.23
C LEU A 318 -23.96 -12.37 -7.74
N THR A 319 -23.97 -11.55 -8.78
CA THR A 319 -22.75 -10.92 -9.32
C THR A 319 -22.71 -9.47 -8.89
N TYR A 320 -21.65 -9.13 -8.17
CA TYR A 320 -21.37 -7.80 -7.68
C TYR A 320 -20.29 -7.13 -8.51
N GLN A 321 -20.41 -5.82 -8.64
CA GLN A 321 -19.38 -4.96 -9.20
C GLN A 321 -18.96 -3.95 -8.13
N PHE A 322 -17.65 -3.85 -7.91
CA PHE A 322 -17.06 -2.79 -7.12
C PHE A 322 -16.96 -1.51 -7.95
N SER A 323 -17.54 -0.44 -7.43
CA SER A 323 -17.41 0.90 -7.97
C SER A 323 -17.56 1.91 -6.85
N SER A 324 -16.74 2.96 -6.88
CA SER A 324 -16.85 4.10 -5.96
C SER A 324 -16.82 3.72 -4.47
N GLY A 325 -16.00 2.72 -4.10
CA GLY A 325 -15.85 2.30 -2.69
C GLY A 325 -16.92 1.31 -2.20
N SER A 326 -17.76 0.76 -3.07
CA SER A 326 -18.84 -0.15 -2.67
C SER A 326 -19.08 -1.26 -3.69
N TRP A 327 -19.50 -2.43 -3.18
CA TRP A 327 -19.97 -3.55 -3.99
C TRP A 327 -21.48 -3.42 -4.21
N THR A 328 -21.92 -3.40 -5.47
CA THR A 328 -23.34 -3.34 -5.84
C THR A 328 -23.73 -4.53 -6.70
N LEU A 329 -24.96 -5.02 -6.54
CA LEU A 329 -25.49 -6.15 -7.30
C LEU A 329 -25.79 -5.71 -8.74
N VAL A 330 -25.09 -6.27 -9.71
CA VAL A 330 -25.23 -5.94 -11.14
C VAL A 330 -25.95 -7.03 -11.92
N HIS A 331 -25.91 -8.27 -11.44
CA HIS A 331 -26.62 -9.38 -12.07
C HIS A 331 -27.01 -10.39 -11.01
N GLU A 332 -28.25 -10.87 -11.05
CA GLU A 332 -28.73 -11.98 -10.25
C GLU A 332 -29.34 -13.07 -11.13
N THR A 333 -29.05 -14.32 -10.83
CA THR A 333 -29.75 -15.47 -11.42
C THR A 333 -30.43 -16.27 -10.32
N TRP A 334 -31.73 -16.07 -10.20
CA TRP A 334 -32.58 -16.74 -9.24
C TRP A 334 -33.27 -17.95 -9.89
N LYS A 335 -32.74 -19.15 -9.67
CA LYS A 335 -33.31 -20.39 -10.22
C LYS A 335 -34.12 -21.13 -9.18
N VAL A 336 -35.45 -21.05 -9.29
CA VAL A 336 -36.39 -21.63 -8.33
C VAL A 336 -37.03 -22.93 -8.83
N SER A 337 -37.14 -23.91 -7.94
CA SER A 337 -37.85 -25.17 -8.16
C SER A 337 -38.65 -25.54 -6.91
N PRO A 338 -39.99 -25.65 -6.99
CA PRO A 338 -40.79 -26.14 -5.88
C PRO A 338 -40.42 -27.57 -5.51
N ALA A 339 -40.32 -27.85 -4.21
CA ALA A 339 -40.03 -29.16 -3.66
C ALA A 339 -41.07 -29.55 -2.59
N PRO A 340 -41.24 -30.85 -2.29
CA PRO A 340 -42.09 -31.27 -1.18
C PRO A 340 -41.55 -30.71 0.14
N ILE A 341 -42.42 -30.19 1.01
CA ILE A 341 -42.02 -29.68 2.34
C ILE A 341 -41.27 -30.74 3.18
N SER A 342 -41.51 -32.03 2.91
CA SER A 342 -40.81 -33.15 3.55
C SER A 342 -39.33 -33.28 3.18
N SER A 343 -38.85 -32.56 2.17
CA SER A 343 -37.43 -32.49 1.80
C SER A 343 -36.73 -31.25 2.36
N ALA A 344 -37.40 -30.47 3.22
CA ALA A 344 -36.76 -29.35 3.90
C ALA A 344 -35.58 -29.85 4.73
N ALA A 345 -34.50 -29.08 4.77
CA ALA A 345 -33.28 -29.39 5.49
C ALA A 345 -33.56 -29.68 6.98
N PRO A 346 -32.70 -30.47 7.66
CA PRO A 346 -32.96 -30.97 9.00
C PRO A 346 -33.27 -29.85 10.01
N GLY A 347 -34.38 -29.98 10.75
CA GLY A 347 -34.80 -29.02 11.77
C GLY A 347 -36.17 -28.38 11.53
N TYR A 348 -36.72 -28.49 10.31
CA TYR A 348 -38.11 -28.10 10.05
C TYR A 348 -39.10 -29.21 10.44
N SER A 349 -40.03 -28.90 11.35
CA SER A 349 -41.22 -29.70 11.59
C SER A 349 -42.44 -28.99 11.01
N ALA A 350 -43.18 -29.65 10.12
CA ALA A 350 -44.40 -29.07 9.56
C ALA A 350 -45.35 -28.60 10.67
N PRO A 351 -45.95 -27.40 10.56
CA PRO A 351 -46.94 -26.93 11.51
C PRO A 351 -48.07 -27.95 11.64
N ALA A 352 -48.45 -28.27 12.87
CA ALA A 352 -49.68 -29.02 13.10
C ALA A 352 -50.86 -28.07 12.87
N TYR A 353 -51.43 -28.08 11.66
CA TYR A 353 -52.66 -27.34 11.38
C TYR A 353 -53.83 -28.04 12.08
N SER A 354 -54.34 -27.47 13.16
CA SER A 354 -55.63 -27.88 13.72
C SER A 354 -56.74 -27.37 12.80
N GLY A 355 -57.43 -28.28 12.11
CA GLY A 355 -58.55 -27.97 11.23
C GLY A 355 -59.81 -27.51 11.94
#